data_AF-A0A958JHD1-F1
#
_entry.id   AF-A0A958JHD1-F1
#
_cell.length_a   1.000
_cell.length_b   1.000
_cell.length_c   1.000
_cell.angle_alpha   90.00
_cell.angle_beta   90.00
_cell.angle_gamma   90.00
#
_symmetry.space_group_name_H-M   'P 1'
#
loop_
_entity.id
_entity.type
_entity.pdbx_description
1 polymer ?
#
loop_
_entity_poly.entity_id
_entity_poly.type
_entity_poly.pdbx_seq_one_letter_code
_entity_poly.pdbx_strand_id
1 'polypeptide(L)'
;GFAPIADYQFGEEWNMRAVAQGANLSLWAWPAGGDQPVEPVLALEDSTYASGRVLLFSATNEAFPRPTLNEVTFNYLSVASGDAILGDLNRDGILGIQDLELLQTEVKRNGSNLVFDLNADQSVNDQDITFWVKDLRQTYFGDADLNGVFDSSDFVTVFQPGLYETNQSASWSTGDWSTDGVFNSSDFVVAFADGGYELAAGAFAVPEPASSILMLLLLAPKLWRRK
;
A
#
# COMPACT_ATOMS: atom_id res chain seq x y z
N GLY A 1 11.33 1.57 23.65
CA GLY A 1 11.29 2.99 24.06
C GLY A 1 11.94 3.78 22.96
N PHE A 2 11.17 4.58 22.23
CA PHE A 2 11.68 5.31 21.07
C PHE A 2 12.41 6.58 21.52
N ALA A 3 13.48 6.90 20.81
CA ALA A 3 14.33 8.06 21.07
C ALA A 3 13.57 9.38 20.83
N PRO A 4 13.88 10.47 21.55
CA PRO A 4 13.32 11.78 21.27
C PRO A 4 13.53 12.17 19.81
N ILE A 5 12.48 12.69 19.19
CA ILE A 5 12.48 13.13 17.79
C ILE A 5 13.21 14.47 17.72
N ALA A 6 14.50 14.35 17.42
CA ALA A 6 15.47 15.35 16.96
C ALA A 6 15.37 16.77 17.53
N ASP A 7 16.23 17.07 18.50
CA ASP A 7 16.71 18.45 18.68
C ASP A 7 17.44 18.87 17.40
N TYR A 8 17.01 19.95 16.78
CA TYR A 8 17.66 20.49 15.59
C TYR A 8 18.02 21.96 15.84
N GLN A 9 19.30 22.29 15.66
CA GLN A 9 19.78 23.67 15.69
C GLN A 9 19.64 24.26 14.30
N PHE A 10 18.85 25.32 14.19
CA PHE A 10 18.71 26.06 12.94
C PHE A 10 19.65 27.28 12.99
N GLY A 11 20.85 27.13 12.44
CA GLY A 11 21.92 28.13 12.60
C GLY A 11 22.51 28.16 14.02
N GLU A 12 23.29 29.19 14.34
CA GLU A 12 23.95 29.34 15.65
C GLU A 12 23.06 30.01 16.72
N GLU A 13 21.87 30.50 16.34
CA GLU A 13 21.09 31.44 17.16
C GLU A 13 19.79 30.87 17.74
N TRP A 14 19.30 29.73 17.24
CA TRP A 14 18.00 29.18 17.66
C TRP A 14 18.03 27.66 17.83
N ASN A 15 17.36 27.21 18.90
CA ASN A 15 17.03 25.82 19.16
C ASN A 15 15.55 25.58 18.85
N MET A 16 15.24 24.41 18.31
CA MET A 16 13.86 23.98 18.07
C MET A 16 13.65 22.54 18.55
N ARG A 17 12.43 22.27 19.01
CA ARG A 17 11.98 20.94 19.39
C ARG A 17 10.55 20.74 18.92
N ALA A 18 10.27 19.59 18.34
CA ALA A 18 8.91 19.15 18.04
C ALA A 18 8.61 17.88 18.83
N VAL A 19 7.41 17.79 19.41
CA VAL A 19 6.92 16.57 20.06
C VAL A 19 5.54 16.29 19.52
N ALA A 20 5.34 15.06 19.06
CA ALA A 20 4.03 14.52 18.73
C ALA A 20 3.65 13.47 19.79
N GLN A 21 2.48 13.62 20.40
CA GLN A 21 1.94 12.67 21.38
C GLN A 21 0.44 12.49 21.17
N GLY A 22 0.03 11.31 20.68
CA GLY A 22 -1.35 11.07 20.26
C GLY A 22 -1.75 12.04 19.14
N ALA A 23 -2.91 12.69 19.31
CA ALA A 23 -3.43 13.72 18.40
C ALA A 23 -2.79 15.11 18.59
N ASN A 24 -1.87 15.26 19.54
CA ASN A 24 -1.27 16.56 19.87
C ASN A 24 0.10 16.72 19.24
N LEU A 25 0.28 17.82 18.51
CA LEU A 25 1.55 18.30 18.02
C LEU A 25 1.94 19.57 18.77
N SER A 26 3.13 19.57 19.35
CA SER A 26 3.68 20.70 20.09
C SER A 26 5.05 21.09 19.53
N LEU A 27 5.23 22.39 19.28
CA LEU A 27 6.47 22.98 18.77
C LEU A 27 7.02 24.01 19.75
N TRP A 28 8.29 23.85 20.11
CA TRP A 28 9.05 24.84 20.88
C TRP A 28 10.14 25.45 19.98
N ALA A 29 10.36 26.74 20.14
CA ALA A 29 11.48 27.47 19.55
C ALA A 29 12.03 28.44 20.60
N TRP A 30 13.34 28.51 20.75
CA TRP A 30 13.99 29.39 21.72
C TRP A 30 15.42 29.78 21.31
N PRO A 31 15.96 30.92 21.78
CA PRO A 31 17.32 31.34 21.45
C PRO A 31 18.37 30.32 21.90
N ALA A 32 19.44 30.17 21.10
CA ALA A 32 20.60 29.37 21.46
C ALA A 32 21.24 29.90 22.74
N GLY A 33 21.49 29.01 23.71
CA GLY A 33 21.98 29.37 25.04
C GLY A 33 20.89 29.81 26.04
N GLY A 34 19.63 29.91 25.61
CA GLY A 34 18.47 30.10 26.49
C GLY A 34 17.83 28.77 26.92
N ASP A 35 16.98 28.84 27.95
CA ASP A 35 16.19 27.70 28.41
C ASP A 35 15.00 27.43 27.49
N GLN A 36 14.67 26.14 27.27
CA GLN A 36 13.46 25.75 26.56
C GLN A 36 12.22 26.27 27.33
N PRO A 37 11.29 27.00 26.68
CA PRO A 37 10.06 27.44 27.32
C PRO A 37 9.18 26.26 27.73
N VAL A 38 8.42 26.44 28.81
CA VAL A 38 7.54 25.40 29.37
C VAL A 38 6.40 25.08 28.39
N GLU A 39 5.75 26.12 27.87
CA GLU A 39 4.66 26.00 26.91
C GLU A 39 5.19 26.02 25.46
N PRO A 40 4.59 25.24 24.55
CA PRO A 40 4.95 25.31 23.15
C PRO A 40 4.50 26.63 22.53
N VAL A 41 5.27 27.10 21.55
CA VAL A 41 4.94 28.28 20.74
C VAL A 41 3.76 27.98 19.80
N LEU A 42 3.60 26.71 19.42
CA LEU A 42 2.45 26.22 18.65
C LEU A 42 1.99 24.87 19.22
N ALA A 43 0.70 24.78 19.54
CA ALA A 43 0.03 23.53 19.89
C ALA A 43 -1.14 23.31 18.92
N LEU A 44 -1.13 22.17 18.22
CA LEU A 44 -2.22 21.75 17.36
C LEU A 44 -2.77 20.43 17.91
N GLU A 45 -4.10 20.36 17.99
CA GLU A 45 -4.83 19.13 18.29
C GLU A 45 -5.53 18.69 17.00
N ASP A 46 -5.06 17.59 16.42
CA ASP A 46 -5.60 17.04 15.19
C ASP A 46 -5.69 15.52 15.33
N SER A 47 -6.93 15.01 15.34
CA SER A 47 -7.26 13.60 15.52
C SER A 47 -6.79 12.70 14.37
N THR A 48 -6.21 13.26 13.31
CA THR A 48 -5.78 12.53 12.13
C THR A 48 -4.35 11.99 12.20
N TYR A 49 -3.54 12.41 13.17
CA TYR A 49 -2.16 11.93 13.32
C TYR A 49 -2.02 10.83 14.37
N ALA A 50 -1.67 9.63 13.92
CA ALA A 50 -1.02 8.63 14.77
C ALA A 50 0.49 8.97 14.79
N SER A 51 1.09 9.04 15.98
CA SER A 51 2.54 9.13 16.26
C SER A 51 3.50 9.11 15.05
N GLY A 52 4.20 10.24 14.81
CA GLY A 52 5.09 10.40 13.66
C GLY A 52 6.34 11.25 13.87
N ARG A 53 7.30 11.10 12.94
CA ARG A 53 8.43 12.00 12.74
C ARG A 53 7.94 13.29 12.10
N VAL A 54 8.20 14.42 12.75
CA VAL A 54 7.92 15.75 12.21
C VAL A 54 9.14 16.19 11.40
N LEU A 55 8.95 16.54 10.14
CA LEU A 55 10.00 17.13 9.31
C LEU A 55 9.75 18.63 9.16
N LEU A 56 10.73 19.44 9.56
CA LEU A 56 10.70 20.89 9.41
C LEU A 56 11.58 21.27 8.21
N PHE A 57 10.98 21.86 7.18
CA PHE A 57 11.72 22.41 6.03
C PHE A 57 11.55 23.93 6.00
N SER A 58 12.65 24.65 5.79
CA SER A 58 12.60 26.07 5.40
C SER A 58 12.71 26.15 3.89
N ALA A 59 11.64 26.55 3.21
CA ALA A 59 11.68 26.86 1.79
C ALA A 59 11.94 28.37 1.64
N THR A 60 13.20 28.77 1.48
CA THR A 60 13.47 30.09 0.91
C THR A 60 13.15 30.01 -0.57
N ASN A 61 11.93 30.37 -0.96
CA ASN A 61 11.68 30.71 -2.36
C ASN A 61 12.62 31.87 -2.70
N GLU A 62 13.54 31.66 -3.65
CA GLU A 62 14.52 32.64 -4.17
C GLU A 62 13.87 33.96 -4.66
N ALA A 63 12.54 34.06 -4.69
CA ALA A 63 11.76 35.20 -5.15
C ALA A 63 11.23 36.14 -4.03
N PHE A 64 11.48 35.87 -2.76
CA PHE A 64 11.15 36.82 -1.67
C PHE A 64 12.42 37.43 -1.08
N PRO A 65 12.44 38.75 -0.80
CA PRO A 65 13.58 39.39 -0.13
C PRO A 65 13.87 38.62 1.16
N ARG A 66 15.15 38.26 1.37
CA ARG A 66 15.64 37.59 2.58
C ARG A 66 14.93 38.21 3.79
N PRO A 67 14.09 37.45 4.52
CA PRO A 67 13.44 38.01 5.69
C PRO A 67 14.54 38.43 6.65
N THR A 68 14.45 39.66 7.15
CA THR A 68 15.17 40.03 8.36
C THR A 68 14.89 38.95 9.41
N LEU A 69 15.95 38.45 10.05
CA LEU A 69 16.06 37.27 10.95
C LEU A 69 15.07 37.17 12.13
N ASN A 70 13.98 37.95 12.14
CA ASN A 70 13.01 38.02 13.21
C ASN A 70 11.74 37.20 12.95
N GLU A 71 11.54 36.66 11.74
CA GLU A 71 10.37 35.84 11.40
C GLU A 71 10.78 34.63 10.54
N VAL A 72 10.50 33.42 11.02
CA VAL A 72 10.61 32.17 10.26
C VAL A 72 9.20 31.73 9.86
N THR A 73 8.89 31.82 8.57
CA THR A 73 7.61 31.36 8.03
C THR A 73 7.72 29.93 7.53
N PHE A 74 6.90 29.03 8.08
CA PHE A 74 6.76 27.65 7.59
C PHE A 74 5.57 27.59 6.63
N ASN A 75 5.81 27.22 5.38
CA ASN A 75 4.75 27.13 4.37
C ASN A 75 3.95 25.82 4.48
N TYR A 76 4.57 24.74 4.98
CA TYR A 76 3.95 23.43 5.20
C TYR A 76 4.60 22.74 6.39
N LEU A 77 3.81 22.03 7.20
CA LEU A 77 4.25 21.19 8.31
C LEU A 77 3.82 19.75 8.01
N SER A 78 4.78 18.85 7.81
CA SER A 78 4.48 17.43 7.57
C SER A 78 4.83 16.59 8.79
N VAL A 79 3.84 15.85 9.29
CA VAL A 79 3.99 14.83 10.32
C VAL A 79 3.97 13.48 9.61
N ALA A 80 5.12 12.84 9.46
CA ALA A 80 5.23 11.49 8.91
C ALA A 80 5.00 10.49 10.05
N SER A 81 3.78 9.95 10.18
CA SER A 81 3.54 8.80 11.07
C SER A 81 4.49 7.67 10.69
N GLY A 82 5.19 7.09 11.67
CA GLY A 82 6.22 6.08 11.42
C GLY A 82 5.68 4.77 10.83
N ASP A 83 4.35 4.64 10.73
CA ASP A 83 3.63 3.43 10.35
C ASP A 83 2.61 3.67 9.21
N ALA A 84 2.62 4.81 8.51
CA ALA A 84 1.79 4.95 7.30
C ALA A 84 2.37 4.08 6.19
N ILE A 85 1.82 2.88 6.03
CA ILE A 85 2.11 2.03 4.88
C ILE A 85 1.49 2.72 3.67
N LEU A 86 2.31 3.07 2.68
CA LEU A 86 1.79 3.62 1.42
C LEU A 86 0.80 2.60 0.83
N GLY A 87 -0.41 3.05 0.49
CA GLY A 87 -1.49 2.20 0.00
C GLY A 87 -2.43 1.62 1.07
N ASP A 88 -2.15 1.81 2.37
CA ASP A 88 -3.10 1.49 3.47
C ASP A 88 -4.07 2.68 3.60
N LEU A 89 -5.21 2.57 2.91
CA LEU A 89 -6.19 3.63 2.74
C LEU A 89 -7.25 3.61 3.84
N ASN A 90 -7.50 2.44 4.45
CA ASN A 90 -8.43 2.30 5.57
C ASN A 90 -7.75 2.47 6.96
N ARG A 91 -6.41 2.49 7.00
CA ARG A 91 -5.54 2.67 8.18
C ARG A 91 -5.63 1.53 9.19
N ASP A 92 -5.84 0.30 8.73
CA ASP A 92 -5.84 -0.89 9.58
C ASP A 92 -4.45 -1.53 9.74
N GLY A 93 -3.44 -0.98 9.07
CA GLY A 93 -2.05 -1.41 9.15
C GLY A 93 -1.71 -2.58 8.23
N ILE A 94 -2.60 -2.97 7.32
CA ILE A 94 -2.34 -3.99 6.29
C ILE A 94 -2.65 -3.44 4.90
N LEU A 95 -2.00 -4.01 3.87
CA LEU A 95 -2.38 -3.78 2.47
C LEU A 95 -3.34 -4.87 2.05
N GLY A 96 -4.63 -4.62 2.25
CA GLY A 96 -5.70 -5.60 2.10
C GLY A 96 -6.66 -5.29 0.95
N ILE A 97 -7.63 -6.19 0.79
CA ILE A 97 -8.71 -6.05 -0.21
C ILE A 97 -9.49 -4.75 0.02
N GLN A 98 -9.69 -4.35 1.28
CA GLN A 98 -10.44 -3.14 1.61
C GLN A 98 -9.77 -1.87 1.06
N ASP A 99 -8.43 -1.79 1.05
CA ASP A 99 -7.72 -0.66 0.48
C ASP A 99 -7.89 -0.60 -1.03
N LEU A 100 -7.73 -1.75 -1.68
CA LEU A 100 -7.89 -1.85 -3.13
C LEU A 100 -9.32 -1.52 -3.57
N GLU A 101 -10.34 -1.94 -2.82
CA GLU A 101 -11.74 -1.60 -3.08
C GLU A 101 -12.03 -0.11 -2.87
N LEU A 102 -11.39 0.54 -1.88
CA LEU A 102 -11.46 1.99 -1.69
C LEU A 102 -10.84 2.72 -2.89
N LEU A 103 -9.66 2.26 -3.34
CA LEU A 103 -8.97 2.82 -4.50
C LEU A 103 -9.79 2.66 -5.79
N GLN A 104 -10.31 1.45 -6.07
CA GLN A 104 -11.19 1.20 -7.22
C GLN A 104 -12.43 2.10 -7.19
N THR A 105 -13.01 2.31 -6.01
CA THR A 105 -14.15 3.21 -5.85
C THR A 105 -13.79 4.66 -6.19
N GLU A 106 -12.62 5.13 -5.77
CA GLU A 106 -12.13 6.48 -6.10
C GLU A 106 -11.89 6.66 -7.60
N VAL A 107 -11.25 5.67 -8.24
CA VAL A 107 -10.96 5.70 -9.67
C VAL A 107 -12.26 5.69 -10.49
N LYS A 108 -13.21 4.79 -10.17
CA LYS A 108 -14.52 4.70 -10.86
C LYS A 108 -15.33 5.99 -10.80
N ARG A 109 -15.24 6.74 -9.70
CA ARG A 109 -15.96 8.02 -9.56
C ARG A 109 -15.22 9.20 -10.17
N ASN A 110 -14.07 8.98 -10.83
CA ASN A 110 -13.15 10.03 -11.29
C ASN A 110 -12.79 11.00 -10.16
N GLY A 111 -12.43 10.44 -9.01
CA GLY A 111 -11.98 11.20 -7.86
C GLY A 111 -10.70 11.99 -8.14
N SER A 112 -10.46 13.03 -7.35
CA SER A 112 -9.24 13.85 -7.45
C SER A 112 -8.57 14.06 -6.09
N ASN A 113 -8.96 13.26 -5.09
CA ASN A 113 -8.32 13.31 -3.79
C ASN A 113 -6.94 12.64 -3.89
N LEU A 114 -5.89 13.47 -3.79
CA LEU A 114 -4.50 13.04 -3.92
C LEU A 114 -4.03 12.06 -2.83
N VAL A 115 -4.85 11.75 -1.82
CA VAL A 115 -4.58 10.60 -0.92
C VAL A 115 -4.60 9.27 -1.68
N PHE A 116 -5.32 9.19 -2.80
CA PHE A 116 -5.41 8.01 -3.67
C PHE A 116 -4.45 8.05 -4.87
N ASP A 117 -3.69 9.14 -5.04
CA ASP A 117 -2.61 9.26 -6.02
C ASP A 117 -1.35 8.61 -5.42
N LEU A 118 -1.17 7.33 -5.69
CA LEU A 118 -0.14 6.49 -5.10
C LEU A 118 1.16 6.53 -5.88
N ASN A 119 1.08 6.78 -7.20
CA ASN A 119 2.25 6.88 -8.07
C ASN A 119 2.84 8.31 -8.14
N ALA A 120 2.19 9.28 -7.48
CA ALA A 120 2.55 10.70 -7.41
C ALA A 120 2.58 11.41 -8.78
N ASP A 121 1.71 11.01 -9.71
CA ASP A 121 1.58 11.62 -11.04
C ASP A 121 0.55 12.77 -11.09
N GLN A 122 -0.06 13.11 -9.95
CA GLN A 122 -1.10 14.12 -9.76
C GLN A 122 -2.47 13.75 -10.35
N SER A 123 -2.68 12.48 -10.69
CA SER A 123 -3.93 11.93 -11.18
C SER A 123 -4.33 10.73 -10.35
N VAL A 124 -5.64 10.50 -10.20
CA VAL A 124 -6.16 9.28 -9.55
C VAL A 124 -6.82 8.42 -10.64
N ASN A 125 -6.14 7.36 -11.07
CA ASN A 125 -6.53 6.53 -12.21
C ASN A 125 -6.02 5.08 -12.08
N ASP A 126 -6.18 4.27 -13.14
CA ASP A 126 -5.77 2.85 -13.15
C ASP A 126 -4.26 2.63 -12.93
N GLN A 127 -3.43 3.65 -13.13
CA GLN A 127 -2.00 3.60 -12.82
C GLN A 127 -1.75 3.53 -11.31
N ASP A 128 -2.62 4.11 -10.47
CA ASP A 128 -2.54 3.96 -9.02
C ASP A 128 -2.88 2.54 -8.58
N ILE A 129 -3.87 1.92 -9.22
CA ILE A 129 -4.23 0.51 -8.99
C ILE A 129 -3.07 -0.38 -9.39
N THR A 130 -2.47 -0.14 -10.55
CA THR A 130 -1.30 -0.87 -11.02
C THR A 130 -0.16 -0.75 -10.03
N PHE A 131 0.14 0.47 -9.57
CA PHE A 131 1.18 0.72 -8.58
C PHE A 131 0.88 0.02 -7.25
N TRP A 132 -0.38 0.04 -6.78
CA TRP A 132 -0.78 -0.66 -5.56
C TRP A 132 -0.55 -2.17 -5.69
N VAL A 133 -0.98 -2.79 -6.79
CA VAL A 133 -0.88 -4.24 -6.99
C VAL A 133 0.56 -4.69 -7.19
N LYS A 134 1.32 -4.00 -8.06
CA LYS A 134 2.64 -4.44 -8.50
C LYS A 134 3.78 -3.97 -7.59
N ASP A 135 3.74 -2.72 -7.14
CA ASP A 135 4.84 -2.09 -6.41
C ASP A 135 4.64 -2.19 -4.89
N LEU A 136 3.40 -1.98 -4.41
CA LEU A 136 3.11 -1.97 -2.97
C LEU A 136 2.81 -3.37 -2.43
N ARG A 137 1.80 -4.05 -3.01
CA ARG A 137 1.36 -5.38 -2.57
C ARG A 137 2.26 -6.51 -3.10
N GLN A 138 2.94 -6.25 -4.22
CA GLN A 138 3.78 -7.20 -4.95
C GLN A 138 3.05 -8.51 -5.30
N THR A 139 1.86 -8.37 -5.87
CA THR A 139 1.05 -9.50 -6.36
C THR A 139 0.71 -9.34 -7.85
N TYR A 140 -0.34 -10.04 -8.28
CA TYR A 140 -0.78 -10.12 -9.66
C TYR A 140 -2.22 -9.63 -9.79
N PHE A 141 -2.53 -9.08 -10.97
CA PHE A 141 -3.92 -8.99 -11.38
C PHE A 141 -4.45 -10.42 -11.54
N GLY A 142 -5.61 -10.71 -10.95
CA GLY A 142 -6.15 -12.07 -10.90
C GLY A 142 -6.05 -12.76 -9.54
N ASP A 143 -5.16 -12.31 -8.65
CA ASP A 143 -5.07 -12.81 -7.26
C ASP A 143 -6.24 -12.22 -6.45
N ALA A 144 -7.33 -12.97 -6.34
CA ALA A 144 -8.62 -12.52 -5.83
C ALA A 144 -8.63 -12.42 -4.30
N ASP A 145 -7.85 -13.26 -3.63
CA ASP A 145 -7.74 -13.29 -2.17
C ASP A 145 -6.49 -12.57 -1.63
N LEU A 146 -5.67 -12.03 -2.53
CA LEU A 146 -4.41 -11.35 -2.26
C LEU A 146 -3.41 -12.23 -1.50
N ASN A 147 -3.35 -13.53 -1.79
CA ASN A 147 -2.41 -14.45 -1.15
C ASN A 147 -0.99 -14.41 -1.77
N GLY A 148 -0.78 -13.65 -2.85
CA GLY A 148 0.47 -13.52 -3.58
C GLY A 148 0.62 -14.48 -4.77
N VAL A 149 -0.41 -15.27 -5.06
CA VAL A 149 -0.45 -16.27 -6.14
C VAL A 149 -1.71 -16.01 -6.96
N PHE A 150 -1.58 -16.03 -8.28
CA PHE A 150 -2.72 -16.10 -9.18
C PHE A 150 -2.83 -17.51 -9.75
N ASP A 151 -3.84 -18.27 -9.31
CA ASP A 151 -4.05 -19.67 -9.69
C ASP A 151 -5.54 -20.06 -9.82
N SER A 152 -5.80 -21.36 -9.96
CA SER A 152 -7.18 -21.86 -10.11
C SER A 152 -8.10 -21.58 -8.91
N SER A 153 -7.57 -21.38 -7.71
CA SER A 153 -8.34 -21.08 -6.50
C SER A 153 -8.96 -19.68 -6.55
N ASP A 154 -8.28 -18.72 -7.18
CA ASP A 154 -8.82 -17.38 -7.42
C ASP A 154 -10.06 -17.44 -8.31
N PHE A 155 -10.01 -18.25 -9.38
CA PHE A 155 -11.17 -18.47 -10.23
C PHE A 155 -12.33 -19.07 -9.45
N VAL A 156 -12.07 -20.07 -8.60
CA VAL A 156 -13.13 -20.63 -7.74
C VAL A 156 -13.73 -19.54 -6.85
N THR A 157 -12.91 -18.66 -6.28
CA THR A 157 -13.36 -17.54 -5.43
C THR A 157 -14.26 -16.58 -6.19
N VAL A 158 -13.84 -16.08 -7.36
CA VAL A 158 -14.62 -15.06 -8.11
C VAL A 158 -15.87 -15.62 -8.80
N PHE A 159 -15.93 -16.93 -9.05
CA PHE A 159 -17.14 -17.57 -9.61
C PHE A 159 -18.20 -17.93 -8.56
N GLN A 160 -17.84 -18.03 -7.27
CA GLN A 160 -18.81 -18.34 -6.20
C GLN A 160 -19.98 -17.35 -6.11
N PRO A 161 -19.77 -16.02 -6.24
CA PRO A 161 -20.86 -15.04 -6.27
C PRO A 161 -21.78 -15.13 -7.48
N GLY A 162 -21.35 -15.76 -8.59
CA GLY A 162 -22.15 -15.87 -9.81
C GLY A 162 -22.33 -14.56 -10.58
N LEU A 163 -21.37 -13.63 -10.49
CA LEU A 163 -21.45 -12.30 -11.12
C LEU A 163 -20.92 -12.25 -12.57
N TYR A 164 -20.28 -13.33 -13.04
CA TYR A 164 -19.69 -13.37 -14.38
C TYR A 164 -20.74 -13.13 -15.48
N GLU A 165 -20.50 -12.10 -16.31
CA GLU A 165 -21.36 -11.74 -17.45
C GLU A 165 -22.81 -11.39 -17.05
N THR A 166 -23.05 -11.00 -15.80
CA THR A 166 -24.40 -10.60 -15.33
C THR A 166 -24.65 -9.09 -15.39
N ASN A 167 -23.61 -8.28 -15.61
CA ASN A 167 -23.61 -6.82 -15.48
C ASN A 167 -23.97 -6.33 -14.06
N GLN A 168 -23.92 -7.20 -13.05
CA GLN A 168 -24.05 -6.80 -11.66
C GLN A 168 -22.72 -6.24 -11.15
N SER A 169 -22.79 -5.37 -10.15
CA SER A 169 -21.61 -4.77 -9.55
C SER A 169 -20.69 -5.86 -9.00
N ALA A 170 -19.42 -5.79 -9.38
CA ALA A 170 -18.35 -6.59 -8.82
C ALA A 170 -17.28 -5.69 -8.18
N SER A 171 -16.45 -6.31 -7.36
CA SER A 171 -15.26 -5.75 -6.72
C SER A 171 -14.07 -6.66 -7.04
N TRP A 172 -12.87 -6.27 -6.62
CA TRP A 172 -11.67 -7.08 -6.82
C TRP A 172 -11.84 -8.56 -6.43
N SER A 173 -12.34 -8.80 -5.21
CA SER A 173 -12.53 -10.16 -4.66
C SER A 173 -13.63 -10.96 -5.34
N THR A 174 -14.43 -10.30 -6.18
CA THR A 174 -15.54 -10.90 -6.93
C THR A 174 -15.36 -10.79 -8.45
N GLY A 175 -14.16 -10.40 -8.90
CA GLY A 175 -13.69 -10.56 -10.28
C GLY A 175 -13.48 -9.28 -11.08
N ASP A 176 -13.77 -8.09 -10.53
CA ASP A 176 -13.53 -6.81 -11.24
C ASP A 176 -12.06 -6.39 -11.12
N TRP A 177 -11.23 -6.89 -12.03
CA TRP A 177 -9.79 -6.59 -12.11
C TRP A 177 -9.47 -5.49 -13.11
N SER A 178 -10.42 -5.17 -14.01
CA SER A 178 -10.33 -4.08 -14.99
C SER A 178 -10.84 -2.74 -14.45
N THR A 179 -11.44 -2.73 -13.25
CA THR A 179 -11.98 -1.54 -12.57
C THR A 179 -13.18 -0.92 -13.30
N ASP A 180 -13.84 -1.66 -14.19
CA ASP A 180 -15.03 -1.18 -14.91
C ASP A 180 -16.35 -1.36 -14.11
N GLY A 181 -16.26 -2.02 -12.95
CA GLY A 181 -17.38 -2.21 -12.03
C GLY A 181 -18.14 -3.52 -12.20
N VAL A 182 -17.77 -4.37 -13.15
CA VAL A 182 -18.44 -5.64 -13.42
C VAL A 182 -17.41 -6.76 -13.58
N PHE A 183 -17.85 -8.02 -13.44
CA PHE A 183 -16.99 -9.17 -13.71
C PHE A 183 -17.34 -9.77 -15.07
N ASN A 184 -16.46 -9.63 -16.05
CA ASN A 184 -16.64 -10.13 -17.41
C ASN A 184 -15.30 -10.52 -18.07
N SER A 185 -15.34 -10.86 -19.36
CA SER A 185 -14.13 -11.24 -20.10
C SER A 185 -13.00 -10.19 -20.13
N SER A 186 -13.29 -8.88 -19.96
CA SER A 186 -12.26 -7.82 -19.86
C SER A 186 -11.32 -8.05 -18.68
N ASP A 187 -11.84 -8.50 -17.54
CA ASP A 187 -11.05 -8.78 -16.34
C ASP A 187 -10.06 -9.91 -16.58
N PHE A 188 -10.46 -10.94 -17.32
CA PHE A 188 -9.53 -12.01 -17.73
C PHE A 188 -8.41 -11.49 -18.62
N VAL A 189 -8.71 -10.56 -19.54
CA VAL A 189 -7.66 -9.96 -20.37
C VAL A 189 -6.65 -9.22 -19.49
N VAL A 190 -7.11 -8.45 -18.49
CA VAL A 190 -6.23 -7.74 -17.55
C VAL A 190 -5.38 -8.73 -16.74
N ALA A 191 -6.00 -9.73 -16.11
CA ALA A 191 -5.30 -10.70 -15.28
C ALA A 191 -4.27 -11.54 -16.06
N PHE A 192 -4.62 -12.04 -17.25
CA PHE A 192 -3.69 -12.83 -18.06
C PHE A 192 -2.63 -11.97 -18.74
N ALA A 193 -2.90 -10.70 -19.04
CA ALA A 193 -1.90 -9.77 -19.57
C ALA A 193 -0.78 -9.46 -18.55
N ASP A 194 -1.10 -9.48 -17.25
CA ASP A 194 -0.10 -9.35 -16.18
C ASP A 194 0.85 -10.57 -16.10
N GLY A 195 0.40 -11.73 -16.61
CA GLY A 195 1.25 -12.90 -16.83
C GLY A 195 1.60 -13.71 -15.58
N GLY A 196 0.91 -13.49 -14.46
CA GLY A 196 1.19 -14.12 -13.16
C GLY A 196 0.70 -15.56 -12.98
N TYR A 197 -0.17 -16.05 -13.88
CA TYR A 197 -0.91 -17.29 -13.68
C TYR A 197 0.02 -18.50 -13.47
N GLU A 198 -0.14 -19.18 -12.35
CA GLU A 198 0.62 -20.37 -11.92
C GLU A 198 2.15 -20.14 -11.78
N LEU A 199 2.65 -18.90 -11.84
CA LEU A 199 4.09 -18.62 -11.71
C LEU A 199 4.60 -18.77 -10.27
N ALA A 200 3.81 -18.35 -9.27
CA ALA A 200 4.14 -18.49 -7.86
C ALA A 200 3.67 -19.84 -7.26
N ALA A 201 2.78 -20.56 -7.94
CA ALA A 201 2.30 -21.89 -7.55
C ALA A 201 3.32 -23.02 -7.79
N GLY A 202 4.48 -22.71 -8.37
CA GLY A 202 5.53 -23.65 -8.73
C GLY A 202 6.29 -24.28 -7.56
N ALA A 203 5.67 -25.18 -6.80
CA ALA A 203 6.36 -26.28 -6.09
C ALA A 203 5.45 -27.38 -5.49
N PHE A 204 4.14 -27.43 -5.75
CA PHE A 204 3.42 -28.67 -5.45
C PHE A 204 3.63 -29.64 -6.61
N ALA A 205 4.73 -30.40 -6.52
CA ALA A 205 4.89 -31.61 -7.31
C ALA A 205 3.63 -32.45 -7.12
N VAL A 206 2.76 -32.46 -8.12
CA VAL A 206 1.67 -33.41 -8.22
C VAL A 206 2.31 -34.78 -8.03
N PRO A 207 1.98 -35.55 -6.97
CA PRO A 207 2.47 -36.91 -6.84
C PRO A 207 2.08 -37.60 -8.13
N GLU A 208 3.06 -38.03 -8.94
CA GLU A 208 2.76 -38.67 -10.20
C GLU A 208 1.70 -39.74 -9.92
N PRO A 209 0.57 -39.75 -10.65
CA PRO A 209 -0.46 -40.75 -10.44
C PRO A 209 0.22 -42.12 -10.52
N ALA A 210 -0.34 -43.12 -9.85
CA ALA A 210 0.19 -44.48 -9.64
C ALA A 210 0.71 -45.25 -10.87
N SER A 211 0.86 -44.64 -12.05
CA SER A 211 1.66 -45.00 -13.23
C SER A 211 2.95 -45.74 -12.89
N SER A 212 3.76 -45.26 -11.94
CA SER A 212 5.01 -45.92 -11.54
C SER A 212 4.77 -47.28 -10.86
N ILE A 213 3.70 -47.38 -10.07
CA ILE A 213 3.23 -48.63 -9.44
C ILE A 213 2.61 -49.57 -10.50
N LEU A 214 1.85 -49.03 -11.46
CA LEU A 214 1.31 -49.78 -12.60
C LEU A 214 2.43 -50.34 -13.49
N MET A 215 3.49 -49.58 -13.75
CA MET A 215 4.63 -50.04 -14.56
C MET A 215 5.41 -51.15 -13.86
N LEU A 216 5.58 -51.05 -12.53
CA LEU A 216 6.18 -52.11 -11.70
C LEU A 216 5.31 -53.38 -11.62
N LEU A 217 3.99 -53.24 -11.51
CA LEU A 217 3.05 -54.37 -11.49
C LEU A 217 2.94 -55.09 -12.85
N LEU A 218 3.11 -54.37 -13.97
CA LEU A 218 3.12 -54.96 -15.31
C LEU A 218 4.42 -55.71 -15.65
N LEU A 219 5.52 -55.41 -14.96
CA LEU A 219 6.81 -56.11 -15.11
C LEU A 219 6.94 -57.35 -14.21
N ALA A 220 6.18 -57.43 -13.11
CA ALA A 220 6.19 -58.54 -12.17
C ALA A 220 5.81 -59.94 -12.75
N PRO A 221 4.88 -60.10 -13.72
CA PRO A 221 4.47 -61.43 -14.17
C PRO A 221 5.54 -62.17 -14.99
N LYS A 222 6.54 -61.45 -15.55
CA LYS A 222 7.61 -62.06 -16.35
C LYS A 222 8.71 -62.72 -15.51
N LEU A 223 8.82 -62.37 -14.22
CA LEU A 223 9.82 -62.94 -13.32
C LEU A 223 9.32 -64.19 -12.57
N TRP A 224 8.01 -64.41 -12.51
CA TRP A 224 7.44 -65.57 -11.82
C TRP A 224 7.40 -66.85 -12.66
N ARG A 225 7.60 -66.76 -13.99
CA ARG A 225 7.65 -67.92 -14.90
C ARG A 225 9.04 -68.55 -15.09
N ARG A 226 9.94 -68.42 -14.11
CA ARG A 226 11.22 -69.15 -14.08
C ARG A 226 11.41 -69.87 -12.76
N LYS A 227 10.73 -71.01 -12.61
CA LYS A 227 11.21 -72.26 -11.99
C LYS A 227 10.16 -73.35 -12.18
#